data_AF-A0A3M9ZXD0-F1
#
_entry.id   AF-A0A3M9ZXD0-F1
#
_cell.length_a   1.000
_cell.length_b   1.000
_cell.length_c   1.000
_cell.angle_alpha   90.00
_cell.angle_beta   90.00
_cell.angle_gamma   90.00
#
_symmetry.space_group_name_H-M   'P 1'
#
loop_
_entity.id
_entity.type
_entity.pdbx_description
1 polymer ?
#
loop_
_entity_poly.entity_id
_entity_poly.type
_entity_poly.pdbx_seq_one_letter_code
_entity_poly.pdbx_strand_id
1 'polypeptide(L)' 'MIIICRGVSEGGKLEKCDFVHDGSWDDEELVLHEKSHRSQECKDCSWLGFDITRGISSPSGRDGKRP' A
#
# COMPACT_ATOMS: atom_id res chain seq x y z
N MET A 1 12.07 1.95 -10.18
CA MET A 1 10.72 2.58 -10.10
C MET A 1 10.48 2.78 -8.63
N ILE A 2 10.10 4.00 -8.20
CA ILE A 2 9.94 4.25 -6.77
C ILE A 2 8.56 3.76 -6.34
N ILE A 3 8.56 2.76 -5.46
CA ILE A 3 7.39 2.13 -4.86
C ILE A 3 7.38 2.52 -3.38
N ILE A 4 6.28 3.10 -2.92
CA ILE A 4 6.12 3.64 -1.57
C ILE A 4 4.97 2.89 -0.91
N CYS A 5 5.15 2.40 0.32
CA CYS A 5 4.04 1.82 1.06
C CYS A 5 3.10 2.94 1.55
N ARG A 6 1.80 2.84 1.25
CA ARG A 6 0.81 3.81 1.77
C ARG A 6 0.53 3.62 3.26
N GLY A 7 0.97 2.49 3.82
CA GLY A 7 0.76 2.09 5.20
C GLY A 7 -0.56 1.37 5.42
N VAL A 8 -1.09 1.46 6.63
CA VAL A 8 -2.32 0.75 7.05
C VAL A 8 -3.34 1.75 7.58
N SER A 9 -4.61 1.44 7.41
CA SER A 9 -5.71 2.16 8.05
C SER A 9 -6.19 1.33 9.23
N GLU A 10 -5.93 1.79 10.45
CA GLU A 10 -6.34 1.14 11.70
C GLU A 10 -7.45 1.95 12.38
N GLY A 11 -8.66 1.38 12.50
CA GLY A 11 -9.78 2.02 13.20
C GLY A 11 -10.20 3.38 12.63
N GLY A 12 -9.94 3.62 11.34
CA GLY A 12 -10.15 4.91 10.68
C GLY A 12 -8.99 5.91 10.80
N LYS A 13 -7.91 5.55 11.50
CA LYS A 13 -6.65 6.30 11.55
C LYS A 13 -5.69 5.75 10.50
N LEU A 14 -5.10 6.65 9.71
CA LEU A 14 -4.10 6.29 8.73
C LEU A 14 -2.70 6.27 9.38
N GLU A 15 -2.13 5.08 9.52
CA GLU A 15 -0.76 4.85 9.96
C GLU A 15 0.14 4.80 8.72
N LYS A 16 0.99 5.81 8.58
CA LYS A 16 1.94 5.89 7.46
C LYS A 16 3.08 4.90 7.68
N CYS A 17 3.55 4.30 6.60
CA CYS A 17 4.74 3.46 6.59
C CYS A 17 5.86 4.18 5.84
N ASP A 18 7.04 4.31 6.46
CA ASP A 18 8.21 4.93 5.84
C ASP A 18 8.96 4.00 4.87
N PHE A 19 8.33 2.89 4.48
CA PHE A 19 8.90 1.95 3.53
C PHE A 19 8.87 2.52 2.12
N VAL A 20 10.06 2.65 1.54
CA VAL A 20 10.29 3.08 0.16
C VAL A 20 11.25 2.08 -0.48
N HIS A 21 10.91 1.63 -1.68
CA HIS A 21 11.71 0.70 -2.46
C HIS A 21 11.94 1.27 -3.86
N ASP A 22 13.20 1.33 -4.29
CA ASP A 22 13.54 1.64 -5.67
C ASP A 22 13.85 0.35 -6.41
N GLY A 23 12.92 -0.10 -7.24
CA GLY A 23 13.06 -1.39 -7.90
C GLY A 23 11.89 -1.69 -8.83
N SER A 24 11.56 -2.97 -8.92
CA SER A 24 10.44 -3.53 -9.68
C SER A 24 9.46 -4.22 -8.73
N TRP A 25 8.23 -4.44 -9.16
CA TRP A 25 7.21 -5.12 -8.33
C TRP A 25 7.51 -6.59 -8.01
N ASP A 26 8.49 -7.18 -8.70
CA ASP A 26 8.92 -8.57 -8.53
C ASP A 26 10.04 -8.70 -7.47
N ASP A 27 10.55 -7.58 -6.95
CA ASP A 27 11.61 -7.61 -5.94
C ASP A 27 11.13 -8.29 -4.66
N GLU A 28 11.97 -9.20 -4.14
CA GLU A 28 11.66 -10.00 -2.96
C GLU A 28 11.34 -9.12 -1.74
N GLU A 29 12.00 -7.97 -1.60
CA GLU A 29 11.77 -7.02 -0.52
C GLU A 29 10.32 -6.50 -0.47
N LEU A 30 9.70 -6.26 -1.63
CA LEU A 30 8.30 -5.83 -1.71
C LEU A 30 7.33 -6.94 -1.32
N VAL A 31 7.60 -8.15 -1.81
CA VAL A 31 6.76 -9.33 -1.50
C VAL A 31 6.82 -9.65 -0.01
N LEU A 32 8.00 -9.55 0.61
CA LEU A 32 8.18 -9.72 2.04
C LEU A 32 7.47 -8.61 2.83
N HIS A 33 7.56 -7.37 2.37
CA HIS A 33 6.89 -6.23 3.00
C HIS A 33 5.36 -6.34 2.95
N GLU A 34 4.80 -6.68 1.79
CA GLU A 34 3.35 -6.94 1.64
C GLU A 34 2.89 -8.02 2.62
N LYS A 35 3.62 -9.15 2.69
CA LYS A 35 3.28 -10.26 3.59
C LYS A 35 3.30 -9.84 5.05
N SER A 36 4.18 -8.93 5.43
CA SER A 36 4.21 -8.37 6.80
C SER A 36 2.92 -7.62 7.12
N HIS A 37 2.45 -6.77 6.20
CA HIS A 37 1.18 -6.07 6.39
C HIS A 37 -0.03 -7.01 6.37
N ARG A 38 -0.07 -7.97 5.43
CA ARG A 38 -1.11 -9.02 5.39
C ARG A 38 -1.16 -9.87 6.65
N SER A 39 -0.01 -10.15 7.25
CA SER A 39 0.08 -10.90 8.51
C SER A 39 -0.36 -10.06 9.71
N GLN A 40 -0.30 -8.73 9.58
CA GLN A 40 -0.78 -7.77 10.57
C GLN A 40 -2.22 -7.29 10.28
N GLU A 41 -2.86 -7.75 9.20
CA GLU A 41 -4.26 -7.43 8.92
C GLU A 41 -5.11 -7.99 10.07
N CYS A 42 -5.64 -7.06 10.85
CA CYS A 42 -6.53 -7.32 11.96
C CYS A 42 -7.92 -6.79 11.61
N LYS A 43 -8.89 -7.06 12.49
CA LYS A 43 -10.30 -6.71 12.27
C LYS A 43 -10.54 -5.22 11.96
N ASP A 44 -9.66 -4.36 12.46
CA ASP A 44 -9.72 -2.90 12.31
C ASP A 44 -8.58 -2.33 11.46
N CYS A 45 -7.64 -3.16 10.99
CA CYS A 45 -6.43 -2.73 10.28
C CYS A 45 -6.49 -3.22 8.83
N SER A 46 -6.66 -2.29 7.88
CA SER A 46 -6.67 -2.59 6.44
C SER A 46 -5.43 -2.01 5.78
N TRP A 47 -4.64 -2.85 5.11
CA TRP A 47 -3.50 -2.38 4.35
C TRP A 47 -3.93 -1.58 3.11
N LEU A 48 -3.26 -0.45 2.87
CA LEU A 48 -3.61 0.50 1.81
C LEU A 48 -2.90 0.22 0.48
N GLY A 49 -2.01 -0.78 0.45
CA GLY A 49 -1.23 -1.13 -0.73
C GLY A 49 0.03 -0.27 -0.90
N PHE A 50 0.71 -0.51 -2.02
CA PHE A 50 1.80 0.33 -2.46
C PHE A 50 1.33 1.38 -3.47
N ASP A 51 2.02 2.51 -3.49
CA ASP A 51 1.86 3.61 -4.43
C ASP A 51 3.14 3.75 -5.25
N ILE A 52 3.00 3.93 -6.55
CA ILE A 52 4.14 4.18 -7.44
C ILE A 52 4.28 5.68 -7.67
N THR A 53 5.39 6.26 -7.24
CA THR A 53 5.76 7.61 -7.66
C THR A 53 6.40 7.53 -9.04
N ARG A 54 5.59 7.15 -10.04
CA ARG A 54 5.83 7.56 -11.43
C ARG A 54 5.33 8.99 -11.53
N GLY A 55 6.20 9.92 -11.94
CA GLY A 55 5.87 11.34 -12.04
C GLY A 55 4.43 11.58 -12.52
N ILE A 56 3.63 12.18 -11.63
CA ILE A 56 2.33 12.82 -11.85
C ILE A 56 1.42 12.12 -12.87
N SER A 57 0.48 11.31 -12.38
CA SER A 57 -0.87 11.15 -12.96
C SER A 57 -1.79 10.52 -11.90
N SER A 58 -2.43 11.38 -11.10
CA SER A 58 -3.74 11.31 -10.41
C SER A 58 -4.33 9.95 -9.91
N PRO A 59 -5.05 9.97 -8.76
CA PRO A 59 -5.51 8.77 -8.05
C PRO A 59 -6.66 8.07 -8.79
N SER A 60 -6.47 6.81 -9.19
CA SER A 60 -7.58 5.98 -9.69
C SER A 60 -8.47 5.56 -8.52
N GLY A 61 -9.71 6.04 -8.56
CA GLY A 61 -10.68 5.98 -7.48
C GLY A 61 -11.06 4.57 -7.04
N ARG A 62 -11.27 4.44 -5.73
CA ARG A 62 -12.28 3.54 -5.19
C ARG A 62 -13.65 4.07 -5.66
N ASP A 63 -14.29 3.37 -6.58
CA ASP A 63 -15.74 3.42 -6.70
C ASP A 63 -16.27 1.98 -6.73
N GLY A 64 -16.69 1.53 -5.55
CA GLY A 64 -17.51 0.35 -5.40
C GLY A 64 -18.97 0.79 -5.42
N LYS A 65 -19.60 0.81 -6.60
CA LYS A 65 -21.04 0.57 -6.73
C LYS A 65 -21.41 0.24 -8.17
N ARG A 66 -21.68 -1.04 -8.47
CA ARG A 66 -22.44 -1.40 -9.67
C ARG A 66 -23.93 -1.53 -9.30
N PRO A 67 -24.84 -0.88 -10.05
CA PRO A 67 -26.28 -1.13 -9.96
C PRO A 67 -26.67 -2.50 -10.54
#